data_AF-A0A920NTL0-F1
#
_entry.id   AF-A0A920NTL0-F1
#
_cell.length_a   1.000
_cell.length_b   1.000
_cell.length_c   1.000
_cell.angle_alpha   90.00
_cell.angle_beta   90.00
_cell.angle_gamma   90.00
#
_symmetry.space_group_name_H-M   'P 1'
#
loop_
_entity.id
_entity.type
_entity.pdbx_description
1 polymer ?
#
loop_
_entity_poly.entity_id
_entity_poly.type
_entity_poly.pdbx_seq_one_letter_code
_entity_poly.pdbx_strand_id
1 'polypeptide(L)'
;MNSKNVNDIGISMIGQTAEICPADKKMYALRDVTGTVDSIPLICGSIMSKKFAEGIQGLVMDIKIGNGAFMETLEEGQKLATLLEQMEIILMLLQTSFFRVWTNLWGRYAGLWCEVKEAINSLQSEGPEDTMAVTLELGSRLLIQQKQYLTKVRP
;
A
#
# COMPACT_ATOMS: atom_id res chain seq x y z
N MET A 1 1.32 -16.97 -9.18
CA MET A 1 1.79 -16.32 -7.92
C MET A 1 2.90 -17.18 -7.31
N ASN A 2 3.98 -16.59 -6.80
CA ASN A 2 5.10 -17.32 -6.15
C ASN A 2 4.67 -17.88 -4.77
N SER A 3 3.66 -18.75 -4.76
CA SER A 3 3.14 -19.41 -3.56
C SER A 3 4.23 -20.16 -2.80
N LYS A 4 5.25 -20.67 -3.51
CA LYS A 4 6.39 -21.33 -2.89
C LYS A 4 7.11 -20.44 -1.87
N ASN A 5 7.50 -19.22 -2.23
CA ASN A 5 8.21 -18.33 -1.29
C ASN A 5 7.32 -17.92 -0.11
N VAL A 6 6.03 -17.67 -0.35
CA VAL A 6 5.09 -17.35 0.73
C VAL A 6 4.92 -18.53 1.68
N ASN A 7 4.81 -19.76 1.16
CA ASN A 7 4.65 -20.97 1.97
C ASN A 7 5.92 -21.35 2.73
N ASP A 8 7.10 -21.20 2.10
CA ASP A 8 8.37 -21.66 2.66
C ASP A 8 9.02 -20.59 3.57
N ILE A 9 8.88 -19.30 3.23
CA ILE A 9 9.59 -18.18 3.88
C ILE A 9 8.62 -17.23 4.63
N GLY A 10 7.34 -17.20 4.25
CA GLY A 10 6.34 -16.34 4.87
C GLY A 10 6.22 -14.94 4.25
N ILE A 11 7.06 -14.58 3.26
CA ILE A 11 7.05 -13.27 2.60
C ILE A 11 7.45 -13.37 1.13
N SER A 12 6.87 -12.51 0.30
CA SER A 12 7.30 -12.34 -1.09
C SER A 12 7.12 -10.88 -1.53
N MET A 13 8.16 -10.30 -2.12
CA MET A 13 8.09 -9.02 -2.84
C MET A 13 8.33 -9.30 -4.32
N ILE A 14 7.40 -8.90 -5.18
CA ILE A 14 7.46 -9.12 -6.63
C ILE A 14 7.12 -7.82 -7.36
N GLY A 15 7.70 -7.66 -8.55
CA GLY A 15 7.26 -6.62 -9.48
C GLY A 15 5.93 -6.97 -10.14
N GLN A 16 5.32 -6.00 -10.80
CA GLN A 16 4.09 -6.20 -11.57
C GLN A 16 4.33 -7.21 -12.71
N THR A 17 3.57 -8.30 -12.74
CA THR A 17 3.61 -9.27 -13.84
C THR A 17 2.61 -8.91 -14.93
N ALA A 18 2.78 -9.47 -16.13
CA ALA A 18 1.81 -9.28 -17.22
C ALA A 18 0.46 -9.97 -16.98
N GLU A 19 0.40 -10.88 -16.00
CA GLU A 19 -0.77 -11.71 -15.69
C GLU A 19 -1.73 -11.01 -14.71
N ILE A 20 -1.24 -10.10 -13.87
CA ILE A 20 -2.05 -9.38 -12.87
C ILE A 20 -2.47 -8.02 -13.44
N CYS A 21 -3.78 -7.84 -13.62
CA CYS A 21 -4.41 -6.60 -14.09
C CYS A 21 -3.79 -6.01 -15.37
N PRO A 22 -3.75 -6.75 -16.50
CA PRO A 22 -3.13 -6.29 -17.75
C PRO A 22 -3.78 -5.02 -18.32
N ALA A 23 -5.09 -4.82 -18.07
CA ALA A 23 -5.80 -3.61 -18.48
C ALA A 23 -5.32 -2.38 -17.70
N ASP A 24 -5.16 -2.50 -16.38
CA ASP A 24 -4.63 -1.41 -15.53
C ASP A 24 -3.22 -1.01 -15.97
N LYS A 25 -2.34 -1.98 -16.27
CA LYS A 25 -0.99 -1.68 -16.77
C LYS A 25 -1.01 -0.82 -18.04
N LYS A 26 -1.87 -1.17 -19.01
CA LYS A 26 -2.01 -0.39 -20.25
C LYS A 26 -2.62 0.99 -19.99
N MET A 27 -3.62 1.06 -19.13
CA MET A 27 -4.26 2.33 -18.74
C MET A 27 -3.29 3.25 -18.01
N TYR A 28 -2.46 2.72 -17.10
CA TYR A 28 -1.44 3.49 -16.39
C TYR A 28 -0.38 4.04 -17.36
N ALA A 29 0.12 3.20 -18.28
CA ALA A 29 1.08 3.64 -19.29
C ALA A 29 0.51 4.75 -20.20
N LEU A 30 -0.78 4.66 -20.56
CA LEU A 30 -1.45 5.74 -21.30
C LEU A 30 -1.54 7.01 -20.46
N ARG A 31 -1.97 6.90 -19.19
CA ARG A 31 -2.13 8.04 -18.29
C ARG A 31 -0.83 8.82 -18.06
N ASP A 32 0.28 8.10 -17.99
CA ASP A 32 1.63 8.65 -17.81
C ASP A 32 2.01 9.58 -18.97
N VAL A 33 1.71 9.18 -20.21
CA VAL A 33 2.02 9.99 -21.41
C VAL A 33 0.93 11.00 -21.76
N THR A 34 -0.26 10.91 -21.16
CA THR A 34 -1.38 11.86 -21.39
C THR A 34 -1.61 12.84 -20.25
N GLY A 35 -0.80 12.81 -19.19
CA GLY A 35 -0.94 13.73 -18.04
C GLY A 35 -2.22 13.52 -17.23
N THR A 36 -2.73 12.29 -17.19
CA THR A 36 -3.96 11.94 -16.44
C THR A 36 -3.69 10.99 -15.27
N VAL A 37 -2.47 11.02 -14.74
CA VAL A 37 -2.08 10.21 -13.59
C VAL A 37 -2.78 10.72 -12.32
N ASP A 38 -2.91 12.03 -12.13
CA ASP A 38 -3.33 12.62 -10.85
C ASP A 38 -4.85 12.58 -10.59
N SER A 39 -5.59 11.82 -11.40
CA SER A 39 -7.02 11.61 -11.20
C SER A 39 -7.28 10.62 -10.05
N ILE A 40 -7.81 11.11 -8.92
CA ILE A 40 -8.16 10.30 -7.73
C ILE A 40 -8.95 9.03 -8.08
N PRO A 41 -10.05 9.08 -8.86
CA PRO A 41 -10.78 7.87 -9.23
C PRO A 41 -9.94 6.83 -9.99
N LEU A 42 -9.05 7.30 -10.89
CA LEU A 42 -8.18 6.40 -11.66
C LEU A 42 -7.01 5.87 -10.81
N ILE A 43 -6.55 6.62 -9.81
CA ILE A 43 -5.60 6.14 -8.81
C ILE A 43 -6.24 5.02 -7.99
N CYS A 44 -7.44 5.23 -7.45
CA CYS A 44 -8.16 4.21 -6.68
C CYS A 44 -8.41 2.94 -7.49
N GLY A 45 -8.96 3.06 -8.70
CA GLY A 45 -9.21 1.92 -9.58
C GLY A 45 -7.94 1.14 -9.90
N SER A 46 -6.83 1.86 -10.13
CA SER A 46 -5.54 1.23 -10.37
C SER A 46 -5.04 0.47 -9.16
N ILE A 47 -4.98 1.09 -7.98
CA ILE A 47 -4.46 0.45 -6.76
C ILE A 47 -5.31 -0.76 -6.38
N MET A 48 -6.63 -0.57 -6.30
CA MET A 48 -7.54 -1.60 -5.80
C MET A 48 -7.64 -2.80 -6.74
N SER A 49 -7.69 -2.59 -8.07
CA SER A 49 -7.77 -3.70 -9.03
C SER A 49 -6.63 -4.71 -8.84
N LYS A 50 -5.39 -4.22 -8.66
CA LYS A 50 -4.22 -5.06 -8.39
C LYS A 50 -4.33 -5.80 -7.06
N LYS A 51 -4.68 -5.09 -6.00
CA LYS A 51 -4.78 -5.65 -4.64
C LYS A 51 -5.85 -6.74 -4.55
N PHE A 52 -6.97 -6.58 -5.25
CA PHE A 52 -8.00 -7.62 -5.34
C PHE A 52 -7.56 -8.81 -6.20
N ALA A 53 -6.91 -8.57 -7.34
CA ALA A 53 -6.39 -9.66 -8.18
C ALA A 53 -5.30 -10.49 -7.47
N GLU A 54 -4.60 -9.91 -6.50
CA GLU A 54 -3.66 -10.60 -5.61
C GLU A 54 -4.36 -11.45 -4.53
N GLY A 55 -5.67 -11.30 -4.30
CA GLY A 55 -6.43 -12.11 -3.35
C GLY A 55 -6.07 -11.86 -1.87
N ILE A 56 -5.68 -10.63 -1.53
CA ILE A 56 -5.29 -10.27 -0.16
C ILE A 56 -6.49 -10.34 0.80
N GLN A 57 -6.24 -10.64 2.08
CA GLN A 57 -7.26 -10.67 3.14
C GLN A 57 -7.21 -9.44 4.08
N GLY A 58 -6.15 -8.65 3.99
CA GLY A 58 -5.97 -7.42 4.76
C GLY A 58 -5.12 -6.43 3.98
N LEU A 59 -5.35 -5.15 4.22
CA LEU A 59 -4.68 -4.06 3.52
C LEU A 59 -4.41 -2.92 4.49
N VAL A 60 -3.17 -2.48 4.55
CA VAL A 60 -2.80 -1.22 5.19
C VAL A 60 -2.17 -0.35 4.12
N MET A 61 -2.60 0.91 4.04
CA MET A 61 -2.14 1.85 3.05
C MET A 61 -1.66 3.13 3.69
N ASP A 62 -0.51 3.56 3.21
CA ASP A 62 0.18 4.76 3.62
C ASP A 62 0.00 5.82 2.51
N ILE A 63 -0.83 6.82 2.78
CA ILE A 63 -1.15 7.91 1.85
C ILE A 63 -0.28 9.12 2.21
N LYS A 64 0.64 9.49 1.32
CA LYS A 64 1.48 10.67 1.50
C LYS A 64 0.82 11.90 0.90
N ILE A 65 0.92 13.02 1.59
CA ILE A 65 0.50 14.35 1.13
C ILE A 65 1.67 15.33 1.17
N GLY A 66 1.65 16.32 0.28
CA GLY A 66 2.61 17.41 0.24
C GLY A 66 3.36 17.52 -1.08
N ASN A 67 4.33 18.43 -1.12
CA ASN A 67 5.09 18.72 -2.34
C ASN A 67 5.86 17.48 -2.82
N GLY A 68 5.56 17.02 -4.03
CA GLY A 68 6.15 15.82 -4.63
C GLY A 68 5.40 14.51 -4.34
N ALA A 69 4.28 14.55 -3.60
CA ALA A 69 3.34 13.44 -3.51
C ALA A 69 2.22 13.57 -4.55
N PHE A 70 1.54 12.46 -4.88
CA PHE A 70 0.38 12.51 -5.77
C PHE A 70 -0.75 13.39 -5.23
N MET A 71 -0.88 13.48 -3.90
CA MET A 71 -1.86 14.32 -3.22
C MET A 71 -1.12 15.51 -2.63
N GLU A 72 -1.46 16.74 -3.01
CA GLU A 72 -0.76 17.93 -2.51
C GLU A 72 -1.32 18.36 -1.16
N THR A 73 -2.63 18.16 -0.96
CA THR A 73 -3.35 18.65 0.22
C THR A 73 -3.88 17.52 1.09
N LEU A 74 -4.10 17.83 2.37
CA LEU A 74 -4.77 16.92 3.30
C LEU A 74 -6.18 16.55 2.83
N GLU A 75 -6.89 17.49 2.22
CA GLU A 75 -8.23 17.26 1.69
C GLU A 75 -8.21 16.21 0.56
N GLU A 76 -7.25 16.29 -0.37
CA GLU A 76 -7.09 15.29 -1.43
C GLU A 76 -6.72 13.91 -0.88
N GLY A 77 -5.78 13.86 0.07
CA GLY A 77 -5.42 12.61 0.74
C GLY A 77 -6.61 11.96 1.46
N GLN A 78 -7.46 12.76 2.12
CA GLN A 78 -8.69 12.28 2.75
C GLN A 78 -9.71 11.81 1.71
N LYS A 79 -9.90 12.54 0.60
CA LYS A 79 -10.77 12.11 -0.52
C LYS A 79 -10.31 10.77 -1.09
N LEU A 80 -9.00 10.57 -1.26
CA LEU A 80 -8.45 9.30 -1.72
C LEU A 80 -8.75 8.17 -0.73
N ALA A 81 -8.47 8.38 0.56
CA ALA A 81 -8.75 7.40 1.61
C ALA A 81 -10.24 7.00 1.64
N THR A 82 -11.14 7.98 1.65
CA THR A 82 -12.59 7.76 1.65
C THR A 82 -13.05 6.98 0.42
N LEU A 83 -12.52 7.30 -0.77
CA LEU A 83 -12.92 6.58 -1.98
C LEU A 83 -12.42 5.13 -1.97
N LEU A 84 -11.21 4.88 -1.46
CA LEU A 84 -10.68 3.52 -1.30
C LEU A 84 -11.53 2.68 -0.32
N GLU A 85 -11.94 3.27 0.81
CA GLU A 85 -12.86 2.64 1.78
C GLU A 85 -14.22 2.33 1.14
N GLN A 86 -14.79 3.28 0.38
CA GLN A 86 -16.07 3.06 -0.31
C GLN A 86 -15.99 1.92 -1.33
N MET A 87 -14.90 1.85 -2.10
CA MET A 87 -14.69 0.78 -3.08
C MET A 87 -14.55 -0.59 -2.41
N GLU A 88 -13.86 -0.66 -1.29
CA GLU A 88 -13.77 -1.88 -0.47
C GLU A 88 -15.15 -2.37 -0.03
N ILE A 89 -15.99 -1.48 0.50
CA ILE A 89 -17.36 -1.81 0.95
C ILE A 89 -18.20 -2.34 -0.21
N ILE A 90 -18.19 -1.64 -1.35
CA ILE A 90 -18.98 -2.00 -2.54
C ILE A 90 -18.60 -3.39 -3.06
N LEU A 91 -17.30 -3.70 -3.04
CA LEU A 91 -16.81 -4.97 -3.56
C LEU A 91 -17.02 -6.11 -2.56
N MET A 92 -17.37 -5.84 -1.30
CA MET A 92 -17.59 -6.85 -0.23
C MET A 92 -16.40 -7.82 -0.02
N LEU A 93 -15.22 -7.48 -0.55
CA LEU A 93 -14.07 -8.39 -0.67
C LEU A 93 -13.03 -8.19 0.43
N LEU A 94 -12.96 -7.00 1.04
CA LEU A 94 -12.09 -6.71 2.18
C LEU A 94 -12.98 -6.12 3.29
N GLN A 95 -12.80 -6.59 4.53
CA GLN A 95 -13.56 -6.09 5.68
C GLN A 95 -12.70 -5.25 6.63
N THR A 96 -11.43 -5.05 6.29
CA THR A 96 -10.43 -4.49 7.20
C THR A 96 -9.30 -3.85 6.42
N SER A 97 -9.56 -2.76 5.69
CA SER A 97 -8.47 -1.89 5.24
C SER A 97 -8.25 -0.74 6.23
N PHE A 98 -7.02 -0.27 6.33
CA PHE A 98 -6.68 0.92 7.13
C PHE A 98 -5.86 1.88 6.27
N PHE A 99 -6.38 3.08 6.11
CA PHE A 99 -5.75 4.15 5.35
C PHE A 99 -5.25 5.23 6.31
N ARG A 100 -3.98 5.61 6.21
CA ARG A 100 -3.42 6.70 7.02
C ARG A 100 -2.76 7.76 6.14
N VAL A 101 -3.07 9.03 6.43
CA VAL A 101 -2.54 10.19 5.70
C VAL A 101 -1.40 10.86 6.48
N TRP A 102 -0.32 11.24 5.80
CA TRP A 102 0.87 11.83 6.41
C TRP A 102 1.49 12.97 5.59
N THR A 103 2.02 13.97 6.29
CA THR A 103 2.71 15.14 5.71
C THR A 103 4.23 15.03 5.67
N ASN A 104 4.81 14.07 6.39
CA ASN A 104 6.25 14.05 6.64
C ASN A 104 6.99 13.11 5.68
N LEU A 105 8.22 13.48 5.33
CA LEU A 105 9.22 12.56 4.80
C LEU A 105 9.78 11.72 5.95
N TRP A 106 10.18 10.48 5.64
CA TRP A 106 10.67 9.53 6.63
C TRP A 106 12.13 9.18 6.37
N GLY A 107 12.86 8.94 7.45
CA GLY A 107 14.23 8.44 7.38
C GLY A 107 15.26 9.54 7.11
N ARG A 108 16.50 9.12 6.81
CA ARG A 108 17.64 10.04 6.65
C ARG A 108 18.15 10.12 5.23
N TYR A 109 17.80 9.14 4.39
CA TYR A 109 18.33 9.01 3.04
C TYR A 109 17.23 8.98 1.99
N ALA A 110 17.57 9.45 0.78
CA ALA A 110 16.75 9.30 -0.41
C ALA A 110 17.65 8.79 -1.55
N GLY A 111 17.29 7.64 -2.13
CA GLY A 111 18.06 6.94 -3.16
C GLY A 111 18.09 5.43 -2.95
N LEU A 112 18.63 4.68 -3.91
CA LEU A 112 18.47 3.22 -3.93
C LEU A 112 19.24 2.50 -2.80
N TRP A 113 20.57 2.54 -2.84
CA TRP A 113 21.39 1.72 -1.92
C TRP A 113 21.40 2.25 -0.48
N CYS A 114 21.32 3.57 -0.33
CA CYS A 114 21.27 4.20 0.99
C CYS A 114 19.97 3.89 1.73
N GLU A 115 18.81 3.83 1.06
CA GLU A 115 17.54 3.40 1.66
C GLU A 115 17.57 1.91 2.04
N VAL A 116 18.14 1.04 1.19
CA VAL A 116 18.30 -0.39 1.52
C VAL A 116 19.17 -0.55 2.77
N LYS A 117 20.26 0.20 2.87
CA LYS A 117 21.12 0.19 4.07
C LYS A 117 20.36 0.67 5.30
N GLU A 118 19.58 1.74 5.19
CA GLU A 118 18.76 2.26 6.28
C GLU A 118 17.69 1.27 6.73
N ALA A 119 17.08 0.52 5.79
CA ALA A 119 16.13 -0.54 6.10
C ALA A 119 16.80 -1.69 6.86
N ILE A 120 18.02 -2.10 6.47
CA ILE A 120 18.80 -3.12 7.21
C ILE A 120 19.09 -2.64 8.63
N ASN A 121 19.57 -1.41 8.80
CA ASN A 121 19.84 -0.83 10.12
C ASN A 121 18.57 -0.76 10.97
N SER A 122 17.42 -0.43 10.37
CA SER A 122 16.11 -0.39 11.04
C SER A 122 15.73 -1.77 11.60
N LEU A 123 15.96 -2.85 10.84
CA LEU A 123 15.75 -4.22 11.33
C LEU A 123 16.71 -4.61 12.47
N GLN A 124 17.86 -3.96 12.56
CA GLN A 124 18.83 -4.12 13.66
C GLN A 124 18.55 -3.17 14.84
N SER A 125 17.43 -2.45 14.84
CA SER A 125 17.08 -1.44 15.86
C SER A 125 18.00 -0.21 15.89
N GLU A 126 18.74 0.04 14.80
CA GLU A 126 19.63 1.19 14.62
C GLU A 126 19.09 2.20 13.59
N GLY A 127 17.82 2.03 13.19
CA GLY A 127 17.15 2.88 12.20
C GLY A 127 16.66 4.22 12.76
N PRO A 128 16.23 5.14 11.88
CA PRO A 128 15.58 6.38 12.27
C PRO A 128 14.27 6.13 13.04
N GLU A 129 14.05 6.87 14.12
CA GLU A 129 12.87 6.69 14.99
C GLU A 129 11.54 6.87 14.26
N ASP A 130 11.50 7.81 13.31
CA ASP A 130 10.33 8.15 12.51
C ASP A 130 9.95 7.02 11.53
N THR A 131 10.95 6.43 10.87
CA THR A 131 10.78 5.25 10.00
C THR A 131 10.32 4.03 10.81
N MET A 132 10.93 3.82 11.98
CA MET A 132 10.54 2.75 12.89
C MET A 132 9.10 2.92 13.40
N ALA A 133 8.71 4.15 13.77
CA ALA A 133 7.37 4.44 14.27
C ALA A 133 6.28 4.12 13.24
N VAL A 134 6.45 4.58 11.99
CA VAL A 134 5.49 4.28 10.91
C VAL A 134 5.46 2.78 10.62
N THR A 135 6.62 2.12 10.54
CA THR A 135 6.70 0.68 10.28
C THR A 135 5.96 -0.13 11.34
N LEU A 136 6.21 0.16 12.61
CA LEU A 136 5.56 -0.52 13.74
C LEU A 136 4.07 -0.27 13.76
N GLU A 137 3.63 0.95 13.45
CA GLU A 137 2.21 1.26 13.38
C GLU A 137 1.51 0.48 12.28
N LEU A 138 1.98 0.57 11.03
CA LEU A 138 1.36 -0.12 9.90
C LEU A 138 1.38 -1.64 10.10
N GLY A 139 2.49 -2.18 10.62
CA GLY A 139 2.61 -3.59 10.98
C GLY A 139 1.62 -4.02 12.07
N SER A 140 1.47 -3.22 13.13
CA SER A 140 0.51 -3.51 14.21
C SER A 140 -0.93 -3.54 13.71
N ARG A 141 -1.28 -2.65 12.76
CA ARG A 141 -2.60 -2.61 12.13
C ARG A 141 -2.86 -3.89 11.34
N LEU A 142 -1.92 -4.33 10.50
CA LEU A 142 -2.05 -5.61 9.77
C LEU A 142 -2.28 -6.80 10.71
N LEU A 143 -1.57 -6.86 11.84
CA LEU A 143 -1.74 -7.93 12.83
C LEU A 143 -3.14 -7.90 13.47
N ILE A 144 -3.67 -6.72 13.79
CA ILE A 144 -5.02 -6.55 14.32
C ILE A 144 -6.07 -7.00 13.28
N GLN A 145 -5.91 -6.58 12.02
CA GLN A 145 -6.80 -6.97 10.92
C GLN A 145 -6.83 -8.50 10.75
N GLN A 146 -5.67 -9.15 10.76
CA GLN A 146 -5.56 -10.61 10.67
C GLN A 146 -6.32 -11.32 11.80
N LYS A 147 -6.16 -10.85 13.05
CA LYS A 147 -6.86 -11.42 14.20
C LYS A 147 -8.39 -11.32 14.05
N GLN A 148 -8.88 -10.15 13.61
CA GLN A 148 -10.32 -9.94 13.36
C GLN A 148 -10.86 -10.84 12.25
N TYR A 149 -10.09 -11.03 11.18
CA TYR A 149 -10.43 -11.96 10.11
C TYR A 149 -10.54 -13.41 10.63
N LEU A 150 -9.54 -13.89 11.37
CA LEU A 150 -9.55 -15.25 11.93
C LEU A 150 -10.73 -15.50 12.88
N THR A 151 -11.14 -14.51 13.67
CA THR A 151 -12.31 -14.61 14.57
C THR A 151 -13.66 -14.63 13.85
N LYS A 152 -13.73 -14.13 12.62
CA LYS A 152 -14.98 -14.10 11.82
C LYS A 152 -15.13 -15.32 10.90
N VAL A 153 -14.01 -15.90 10.46
CA VAL A 153 -14.01 -16.99 9.45
C VAL A 153 -14.00 -18.39 10.07
N ARG A 154 -13.67 -18.53 11.36
CA ARG A 154 -13.87 -19.78 12.11
C ARG A 154 -15.07 -19.67 13.05
N PRO A 155 -16.22 -20.34 12.78
CA PRO A 155 -17.14 -20.72 13.83
C PRO A 155 -16.52 -21.74 14.79
#